data_AF-A0A1H7R4U1-F1
#
_entry.id   AF-A0A1H7R4U1-F1
#
_cell.length_a   1.000
_cell.length_b   1.000
_cell.length_c   1.000
_cell.angle_alpha   90.00
_cell.angle_beta   90.00
_cell.angle_gamma   90.00
#
_symmetry.space_group_name_H-M   'P 1'
#
loop_
_entity.id
_entity.type
_entity.pdbx_description
1 polymer ?
#
loop_
_entity_poly.entity_id
_entity_poly.type
_entity_poly.pdbx_seq_one_letter_code
_entity_poly.pdbx_strand_id
1 'polypeptide(L)'
;MLVHEENGQLNIAAIIDGDRSMFADRAFEAILSTESSAGFHEGYGRPQDMSDEGQACLLAYRILSSYFNAYVHEHQVDQPEAGTEVS
;
A
#
# COMPACT_ATOMS: atom_id res chain seq x y z
N MET A 1 3.57 15.92 -3.22
CA MET A 1 2.75 16.79 -2.37
C MET A 1 1.80 17.56 -3.27
N LEU A 2 0.51 17.41 -3.04
CA LEU A 2 -0.58 18.11 -3.71
C LEU A 2 -1.22 19.07 -2.71
N VAL A 3 -1.50 20.29 -3.15
CA VAL A 3 -2.17 21.31 -2.35
C VAL A 3 -3.39 21.77 -3.13
N HIS A 4 -4.55 21.73 -2.51
CA HIS A 4 -5.82 22.17 -3.09
C HIS A 4 -6.56 23.06 -2.08
N GLU A 5 -7.10 24.19 -2.52
CA GLU A 5 -7.88 25.08 -1.66
C GLU A 5 -9.36 24.98 -2.03
N GLU A 6 -10.20 24.62 -1.05
CA GLU A 6 -11.65 24.50 -1.23
C GLU A 6 -12.37 25.24 -0.08
N ASN A 7 -13.28 26.15 -0.40
CA ASN A 7 -14.01 26.99 0.57
C ASN A 7 -13.11 27.75 1.57
N GLY A 8 -11.90 28.15 1.15
CA GLY A 8 -10.93 28.84 2.01
C GLY A 8 -10.23 27.91 3.02
N GLN A 9 -10.38 26.60 2.88
CA GLN A 9 -9.61 25.59 3.61
C GLN A 9 -8.54 24.98 2.71
N LEU A 10 -7.33 24.83 3.25
CA LEU A 10 -6.17 24.33 2.54
C LEU A 10 -6.04 22.81 2.77
N ASN A 11 -6.34 22.02 1.74
CA ASN A 11 -6.23 20.58 1.75
C ASN A 11 -4.86 20.17 1.20
N ILE A 12 -4.06 19.49 2.02
CA ILE A 12 -2.73 19.00 1.65
C ILE A 12 -2.76 17.48 1.63
N ALA A 13 -2.34 16.90 0.50
CA ALA A 13 -2.04 15.47 0.39
C ALA A 13 -0.55 15.29 0.10
N ALA A 14 0.12 14.41 0.87
CA ALA A 14 1.51 14.07 0.64
C ALA A 14 1.69 12.56 0.72
N ILE A 15 2.43 12.00 -0.25
CA ILE A 15 3.00 10.66 -0.14
C ILE A 15 4.33 10.82 0.61
N ILE A 16 4.47 10.11 1.71
CA ILE A 16 5.62 10.12 2.61
C ILE A 16 6.10 8.67 2.74
N ASP A 17 7.35 8.48 3.19
CA ASP A 17 7.96 7.15 3.38
C ASP A 17 8.07 6.36 2.07
N GLY A 18 8.80 6.94 1.11
CA GLY A 18 8.97 6.40 -0.23
C GLY A 18 10.06 5.33 -0.35
N ASP A 19 10.63 4.83 0.75
CA ASP A 19 11.70 3.83 0.75
C ASP A 19 11.29 2.50 0.08
N ARG A 20 9.99 2.22 0.08
CA ARG A 20 9.34 1.06 -0.57
C ARG A 20 8.69 1.38 -1.91
N SER A 21 8.96 2.55 -2.47
CA SER A 21 8.43 2.92 -3.79
C SER A 21 8.98 2.00 -4.87
N MET A 22 8.11 1.54 -5.77
CA MET A 22 8.49 0.65 -6.87
C MET A 22 7.64 0.90 -8.10
N PHE A 23 8.15 0.52 -9.27
CA PHE A 23 7.33 0.39 -10.47
C PHE A 23 6.50 -0.89 -10.34
N ALA A 24 5.22 -0.74 -10.00
CA ALA A 24 4.29 -1.85 -9.82
C ALA A 24 3.02 -1.67 -10.64
N ASP A 25 2.25 -2.75 -10.75
CA ASP A 25 0.89 -2.70 -11.29
C ASP A 25 -0.01 -1.84 -10.40
N ARG A 26 -0.91 -1.05 -11.01
CA ARG A 26 -1.90 -0.22 -10.29
C ARG A 26 -2.77 -1.03 -9.32
N ALA A 27 -3.04 -2.31 -9.64
CA ALA A 27 -3.82 -3.19 -8.80
C ALA A 27 -3.07 -3.57 -7.52
N PHE A 28 -1.72 -3.56 -7.56
CA PHE A 28 -0.91 -3.72 -6.37
C PHE A 28 -1.00 -2.50 -5.45
N GLU A 29 -0.97 -1.29 -6.00
CA GLU A 29 -1.12 -0.08 -5.18
C GLU A 29 -2.49 -0.01 -4.49
N ALA A 30 -3.54 -0.46 -5.19
CA ALA A 30 -4.90 -0.51 -4.65
C ALA A 30 -5.04 -1.41 -3.40
N ILE A 31 -4.19 -2.42 -3.23
CA ILE A 31 -4.21 -3.27 -2.02
C ILE A 31 -3.41 -2.69 -0.85
N LEU A 32 -2.54 -1.71 -1.11
CA LEU A 32 -1.73 -1.03 -0.08
C LEU A 32 -2.49 0.14 0.55
N SER A 33 -3.48 0.70 -0.16
CA SER A 33 -4.36 1.72 0.38
C SER A 33 -5.28 1.13 1.45
N THR A 34 -5.28 1.73 2.65
CA THR A 34 -6.25 1.44 3.72
C THR A 34 -7.68 1.81 3.31
N GLU A 35 -7.82 2.70 2.34
CA GLU A 35 -9.08 3.06 1.72
C GLU A 35 -9.14 2.43 0.33
N SER A 36 -9.59 1.18 0.26
CA SER A 36 -10.02 0.54 -0.99
C SER A 36 -11.38 1.11 -1.43
N SER A 37 -11.49 2.44 -1.48
CA SER A 37 -12.70 3.16 -1.86
C SER A 37 -12.69 3.42 -3.37
N ALA A 38 -13.88 3.58 -3.96
CA ALA A 38 -14.03 3.95 -5.37
C ALA A 38 -13.21 5.20 -5.75
N GLY A 39 -13.03 6.14 -4.80
CA GLY A 39 -12.25 7.36 -4.97
C GLY A 39 -10.76 7.13 -5.30
N PHE A 40 -10.16 6.03 -4.81
CA PHE A 40 -8.78 5.69 -5.15
C PHE A 40 -8.61 5.42 -6.65
N HIS A 41 -9.53 4.64 -7.22
CA HIS A 41 -9.51 4.31 -8.65
C HIS A 41 -9.92 5.50 -9.52
N GLU A 42 -10.85 6.34 -9.04
CA GLU A 42 -11.21 7.60 -9.70
C GLU A 42 -10.00 8.55 -9.84
N GLY A 43 -9.15 8.64 -8.81
CA GLY A 43 -7.93 9.46 -8.83
C GLY A 43 -6.93 9.08 -9.93
N TYR A 44 -6.91 7.80 -10.33
CA TYR A 44 -6.10 7.30 -11.45
C TYR A 44 -6.78 7.46 -12.82
N GLY A 45 -7.98 8.03 -12.87
CA GLY A 45 -8.77 8.18 -14.09
C GLY A 45 -9.18 6.85 -14.71
N ARG A 46 -9.08 5.73 -13.97
CA ARG A 46 -9.47 4.41 -14.43
C ARG A 46 -10.14 3.61 -13.31
N PRO A 47 -11.38 3.14 -13.51
CA PRO A 47 -12.03 2.30 -12.52
C PRO A 47 -11.26 1.01 -12.28
N GLN A 48 -11.55 0.39 -11.13
CA GLN A 48 -11.12 -0.96 -10.83
C GLN A 48 -11.61 -1.92 -11.91
N ASP A 49 -10.77 -2.87 -12.29
CA ASP A 49 -11.17 -3.95 -13.19
C ASP A 49 -12.01 -4.98 -12.42
N MET A 50 -13.28 -5.11 -12.81
CA MET A 50 -14.25 -6.00 -12.19
C MET A 50 -14.43 -7.32 -12.97
N SER A 51 -13.61 -7.57 -14.00
CA SER A 51 -13.54 -8.88 -14.66
C SER A 51 -13.01 -9.96 -13.71
N ASP A 52 -13.24 -11.23 -14.05
CA ASP A 52 -12.71 -12.37 -13.28
C ASP A 52 -11.18 -12.32 -13.22
N GLU A 53 -10.52 -11.93 -14.31
CA GLU A 53 -9.07 -11.74 -14.37
C GLU A 53 -8.61 -10.59 -13.46
N GLY A 54 -9.33 -9.46 -13.48
CA GLY A 54 -9.03 -8.31 -12.63
C GLY A 54 -9.14 -8.64 -11.14
N GLN A 55 -10.19 -9.38 -10.75
CA GLN A 55 -10.39 -9.84 -9.38
C GLN A 55 -9.37 -10.90 -8.97
N ALA A 56 -9.02 -11.83 -9.86
CA ALA A 56 -7.97 -12.83 -9.62
C ALA A 56 -6.60 -12.17 -9.42
N CYS A 57 -6.27 -11.16 -10.22
CA CYS A 57 -5.04 -10.38 -10.10
C CYS A 57 -4.95 -9.68 -8.73
N LEU A 58 -6.04 -9.03 -8.31
CA LEU A 58 -6.12 -8.35 -7.03
C LEU A 58 -5.98 -9.34 -5.85
N LEU A 59 -6.60 -10.52 -5.95
CA LEU A 59 -6.43 -11.59 -4.95
C LEU A 59 -4.97 -12.09 -4.89
N ALA A 60 -4.33 -12.30 -6.04
CA ALA A 60 -2.93 -12.72 -6.09
C ALA A 60 -2.01 -11.70 -5.40
N TYR A 61 -2.22 -10.41 -5.64
CA TYR A 61 -1.47 -9.36 -4.95
C TYR A 61 -1.72 -9.33 -3.44
N ARG A 62 -2.97 -9.54 -2.99
CA ARG A 62 -3.29 -9.63 -1.55
C ARG A 62 -2.54 -10.78 -0.87
N ILE A 63 -2.47 -11.95 -1.51
CA ILE A 63 -1.73 -13.11 -1.00
C ILE A 63 -0.24 -12.80 -0.94
N LEU A 64 0.33 -12.26 -2.03
CA LEU A 64 1.75 -11.90 -2.11
C LEU A 64 2.14 -10.89 -1.02
N SER A 65 1.36 -9.82 -0.88
CA SER A 65 1.60 -8.79 0.13
C SER A 65 1.48 -9.34 1.55
N SER A 66 0.48 -10.19 1.82
CA SER A 66 0.33 -10.83 3.13
C SER A 66 1.52 -11.71 3.48
N TYR A 67 2.00 -12.52 2.52
CA TYR A 67 3.19 -13.35 2.70
C TYR A 67 4.44 -12.50 2.95
N PHE A 68 4.65 -11.46 2.14
CA PHE A 68 5.80 -10.57 2.29
C PHE A 68 5.79 -9.85 3.64
N ASN A 69 4.63 -9.36 4.08
CA ASN A 69 4.50 -8.71 5.38
C ASN A 69 4.77 -9.68 6.54
N ALA A 70 4.28 -10.92 6.46
CA ALA A 70 4.57 -11.95 7.46
C ALA A 70 6.08 -12.26 7.52
N TYR A 71 6.72 -12.43 6.37
CA TYR A 71 8.17 -12.65 6.27
C TYR A 71 8.97 -11.48 6.87
N VAL A 72 8.62 -10.24 6.52
CA VAL A 72 9.27 -9.04 7.08
C VAL A 72 9.07 -8.96 8.59
N HIS A 73 7.86 -9.27 9.09
CA HIS A 73 7.59 -9.27 10.54
C HIS A 73 8.51 -10.26 11.27
N GLU A 74 8.55 -11.51 10.81
CA GLU A 74 9.38 -12.56 11.40
C GLU A 74 10.87 -12.18 11.40
N HIS A 75 11.36 -11.62 10.29
CA HIS A 75 12.80 -11.40 10.11
C HIS A 75 13.30 -10.00 10.49
N GLN A 76 12.45 -9.01 10.70
CA GLN A 76 12.87 -7.64 11.03
C GLN A 76 12.24 -7.09 12.31
N VAL A 77 11.07 -7.58 12.73
CA VAL A 77 10.37 -7.08 13.93
C VAL A 77 10.60 -7.99 15.12
N ASP A 78 10.50 -9.31 14.91
CA ASP A 78 10.64 -10.30 16.00
C ASP A 78 12.10 -10.69 16.31
N GLN A 79 13.09 -10.01 15.71
CA GLN A 79 14.48 -10.30 16.06
C GLN A 79 14.81 -9.77 17.46
N PRO A 80 15.39 -10.61 18.34
CA PRO A 80 15.94 -10.11 19.59
C PRO A 80 17.04 -9.11 19.25
N GLU A 81 17.04 -7.95 19.94
CA GLU A 81 18.13 -6.99 19.81
C GLU A 81 19.47 -7.71 19.98
N ALA A 82 20.36 -7.56 19.00
CA ALA A 82 21.73 -8.05 19.07
C ALA A 82 22.41 -7.34 20.25
N GLY A 83 22.32 -7.93 21.44
CA GLY A 83 22.80 -7.31 22.66
C GLY A 83 22.37 -7.93 23.98
N THR A 84 21.39 -8.84 24.02
CA THR A 84 21.12 -9.60 25.27
C THR A 84 21.67 -11.01 25.14
N GLU A 85 22.99 -11.14 25.26
CA GLU A 85 23.59 -12.39 25.69
C GLU A 85 23.03 -12.72 27.08
N VAL A 86 22.24 -13.79 27.16
CA VAL A 86 21.80 -14.35 28.44
C VAL A 86 23.04 -14.90 29.14
N SER A 87 23.51 -14.21 30.18
CA SER A 87 24.43 -14.76 31.19
C SER A 87 23.75 -15.80 32.07
#